data_AF-A0A8B6H7N7-F1
#
_entry.id   AF-A0A8B6H7N7-F1
#
_cell.length_a   1.000
_cell.length_b   1.000
_cell.length_c   1.000
_cell.angle_alpha   90.00
_cell.angle_beta   90.00
_cell.angle_gamma   90.00
#
_symmetry.space_group_name_H-M   'P 1'
#
loop_
_entity.id
_entity.type
_entity.pdbx_description
1 polymer ?
#
loop_
_entity_poly.entity_id
_entity_poly.type
_entity_poly.pdbx_seq_one_letter_code
_entity_poly.pdbx_strand_id
1 'polypeptide(L)'
;MSDRNHVKKNIANSLYSLGQKHKKLNQKIIKYFLNCLNYMLCQNQNDPDGVENGLEAVGRHPFGDHTFCDKTWCSHVEDPSKKYASLPFGKPLKDIPLQTALMDLMKGYKTQSSKLSNLGSTQGNESFNKSVASKAPKAHFYSGSSSLNIRVAASVAQKNEGQSYLLKVNKKIGLSPGVHTKRLAILRDIQARKRKAISVTRKEKIRRIQLRNRRIKKNTVKELCEGLSYSSAIDLQDHQDITEIPSAPSPPIENCHIQETAKLVCFDFETTSLARDSHITQIAAVSGDNHWSCYVTPKIPITNQASDITGITVRNGRVFHQGKPVDSLSISKAMEDFFKFIKGEDLKSFSQINLLKTLLNCDYAAHDALQDVTFLQKLMESSKIDFTDAKFSSATFTVPAAFHSFDQSASCKLNLPSLLEFVDNKVLSIGMARKIAASNLNKASLLIAFSRGQENGLQQLFSEECGKGPRVTKSSKIIHAVSKYISEHLIES
;
A
#
# COMPACT_ATOMS: atom_id res chain seq x y z
N MET A 1 -7.15 40.85 11.06
CA MET A 1 -6.88 40.18 9.76
C MET A 1 -7.36 38.73 9.87
N SER A 2 -8.16 38.23 8.91
CA SER A 2 -8.63 36.85 8.91
C SER A 2 -7.72 35.93 8.09
N ASP A 3 -7.60 34.66 8.49
CA ASP A 3 -6.74 33.68 7.81
C ASP A 3 -7.49 32.91 6.71
N ARG A 4 -6.82 32.73 5.57
CA ARG A 4 -7.36 32.06 4.38
C ARG A 4 -7.72 30.58 4.64
N ASN A 5 -6.99 29.88 5.51
CA ASN A 5 -7.29 28.49 5.88
C ASN A 5 -8.49 28.41 6.83
N HIS A 6 -8.63 29.35 7.77
CA HIS A 6 -9.80 29.41 8.66
C HIS A 6 -11.09 29.69 7.89
N VAL A 7 -11.09 30.66 6.98
CA VAL A 7 -12.25 30.93 6.10
C VAL A 7 -12.57 29.70 5.25
N LYS A 8 -11.55 29.08 4.65
CA LYS A 8 -11.71 27.84 3.89
C LYS A 8 -12.29 26.69 4.72
N LYS A 9 -11.90 26.56 6.00
CA LYS A 9 -12.45 25.55 6.92
C LYS A 9 -13.92 25.81 7.20
N ASN A 10 -14.31 27.05 7.49
CA ASN A 10 -15.70 27.41 7.75
C ASN A 10 -16.59 27.10 6.54
N ILE A 11 -16.18 27.52 5.33
CA ILE A 11 -16.94 27.26 4.09
C ILE A 11 -16.97 25.75 3.77
N ALA A 12 -15.88 25.02 4.02
CA ALA A 12 -15.87 23.56 3.88
C ALA A 12 -16.88 22.88 4.82
N ASN A 13 -16.97 23.32 6.09
CA ASN A 13 -17.95 22.81 7.04
C ASN A 13 -19.38 23.06 6.55
N SER A 14 -19.69 24.28 6.09
CA SER A 14 -21.02 24.62 5.54
C SER A 14 -21.37 23.74 4.32
N LEU A 15 -20.41 23.47 3.43
CA LEU A 15 -20.59 22.56 2.29
C LEU A 15 -20.81 21.09 2.72
N TYR A 16 -20.20 20.63 3.81
CA TYR A 16 -20.48 19.31 4.37
C TYR A 16 -21.89 19.21 4.97
N SER A 17 -22.34 20.24 5.71
CA SER A 17 -23.73 20.32 6.19
C SER A 17 -24.74 20.39 5.04
N LEU A 18 -24.41 21.09 3.95
CA LEU A 18 -25.22 21.10 2.73
C LEU A 18 -25.29 19.71 2.08
N GLY A 19 -24.18 18.96 2.08
CA GLY A 19 -24.09 17.61 1.53
C GLY A 19 -24.92 16.55 2.29
N GLN A 20 -25.24 16.78 3.57
CA GLN A 20 -26.18 15.94 4.32
C GLN A 20 -27.60 16.04 3.73
N LYS A 21 -28.01 17.22 3.26
CA LYS A 21 -29.32 17.45 2.63
C LYS A 21 -29.30 17.08 1.14
N HIS A 22 -28.22 17.40 0.42
CA HIS A 22 -28.08 17.16 -1.01
C HIS A 22 -27.04 16.06 -1.30
N LYS A 23 -27.47 14.78 -1.29
CA LYS A 23 -26.59 13.61 -1.47
C LYS A 23 -25.69 13.62 -2.72
N LYS A 24 -26.01 14.42 -3.76
CA LYS A 24 -25.13 14.64 -4.92
C LYS A 24 -23.81 15.36 -4.55
N LEU A 25 -23.79 16.19 -3.51
CA LEU A 25 -22.62 16.97 -3.06
C LEU A 25 -21.64 16.10 -2.24
N ASN A 26 -21.03 15.12 -2.92
CA ASN A 26 -20.02 14.25 -2.32
C ASN A 26 -18.65 14.95 -2.11
N GLN A 27 -17.76 14.32 -1.36
CA GLN A 27 -16.42 14.86 -1.01
C GLN A 27 -15.60 15.33 -2.23
N LYS A 28 -15.70 14.65 -3.39
CA LYS A 28 -14.97 15.01 -4.62
C LYS A 28 -15.47 16.35 -5.18
N ILE A 29 -16.77 16.58 -5.11
CA ILE A 29 -17.43 17.81 -5.58
C ILE A 29 -17.22 18.95 -4.57
N ILE A 30 -17.33 18.71 -3.26
CA ILE A 30 -16.96 19.70 -2.22
C ILE A 30 -15.51 20.17 -2.43
N LYS A 31 -14.59 19.24 -2.71
CA LYS A 31 -13.19 19.55 -3.03
C LYS A 31 -13.03 20.34 -4.34
N TYR A 32 -13.94 20.21 -5.31
CA TYR A 32 -13.96 21.04 -6.52
C TYR A 32 -14.38 22.47 -6.20
N PHE A 33 -15.51 22.66 -5.50
CA PHE A 33 -15.97 23.98 -5.03
C PHE A 33 -14.89 24.72 -4.25
N LEU A 34 -14.27 24.06 -3.27
CA LEU A 34 -13.18 24.63 -2.49
C LEU A 34 -11.93 24.98 -3.32
N ASN A 35 -11.70 24.32 -4.45
CA ASN A 35 -10.61 24.70 -5.36
C ASN A 35 -10.99 25.94 -6.16
N CYS A 36 -12.17 26.01 -6.78
CA CYS A 36 -12.66 27.17 -7.53
C CYS A 36 -12.64 28.44 -6.66
N LEU A 37 -13.22 28.36 -5.45
CA LEU A 37 -13.19 29.43 -4.45
C LEU A 37 -11.75 29.86 -4.09
N ASN A 38 -10.81 28.92 -4.02
CA ASN A 38 -9.42 29.26 -3.70
C ASN A 38 -8.66 29.92 -4.86
N TYR A 39 -9.01 29.66 -6.12
CA TYR A 39 -8.45 30.40 -7.25
C TYR A 39 -8.97 31.83 -7.26
N MET A 40 -10.29 32.00 -7.18
CA MET A 40 -10.97 33.30 -7.09
C MET A 40 -10.39 34.18 -5.96
N LEU A 41 -10.34 33.67 -4.72
CA LEU A 41 -9.77 34.39 -3.55
C LEU A 41 -8.23 34.60 -3.63
N CYS A 42 -7.53 33.99 -4.59
CA CYS A 42 -6.11 34.27 -4.83
C CYS A 42 -5.88 35.31 -5.94
N GLN A 43 -6.87 35.55 -6.80
CA GLN A 43 -6.79 36.55 -7.87
C GLN A 43 -7.31 37.90 -7.38
N ASN A 44 -8.49 37.90 -6.75
CA ASN A 44 -9.17 39.12 -6.29
C ASN A 44 -8.63 39.57 -4.91
N GLN A 45 -7.29 39.62 -4.78
CA GLN A 45 -6.62 40.06 -3.55
C GLN A 45 -6.60 41.58 -3.49
N ASN A 46 -7.14 42.14 -2.40
CA ASN A 46 -7.44 43.56 -2.21
C ASN A 46 -8.52 44.12 -3.16
N ASP A 47 -9.25 43.27 -3.89
CA ASP A 47 -10.38 43.62 -4.75
C ASP A 47 -11.70 43.05 -4.16
N PRO A 48 -12.51 43.86 -3.47
CA PRO A 48 -13.80 43.42 -2.93
C PRO A 48 -14.82 43.08 -4.02
N ASP A 49 -14.84 43.82 -5.12
CA ASP A 49 -15.90 43.76 -6.12
C ASP A 49 -15.69 42.54 -7.04
N GLY A 50 -14.43 42.24 -7.36
CA GLY A 50 -14.03 40.97 -7.97
C GLY A 50 -14.32 39.78 -7.05
N VAL A 51 -14.21 39.90 -5.73
CA VAL A 51 -14.64 38.83 -4.80
C VAL A 51 -16.17 38.64 -4.84
N GLU A 52 -16.97 39.72 -4.89
CA GLU A 52 -18.43 39.59 -4.94
C GLU A 52 -18.91 38.93 -6.25
N ASN A 53 -18.40 39.39 -7.40
CA ASN A 53 -18.63 38.75 -8.69
C ASN A 53 -18.10 37.31 -8.71
N GLY A 54 -16.93 37.07 -8.10
CA GLY A 54 -16.34 35.75 -7.95
C GLY A 54 -17.15 34.78 -7.10
N LEU A 55 -17.88 35.25 -6.08
CA LEU A 55 -18.80 34.44 -5.28
C LEU A 55 -20.05 34.05 -6.08
N GLU A 56 -20.60 34.97 -6.87
CA GLU A 56 -21.68 34.70 -7.82
C GLU A 56 -21.26 33.63 -8.84
N ALA A 57 -20.07 33.79 -9.41
CA ALA A 57 -19.48 32.86 -10.37
C ALA A 57 -19.21 31.47 -9.79
N VAL A 58 -18.68 31.37 -8.57
CA VAL A 58 -18.41 30.08 -7.90
C VAL A 58 -19.71 29.29 -7.63
N GLY A 59 -20.83 29.97 -7.43
CA GLY A 59 -22.14 29.34 -7.30
C GLY A 59 -22.72 28.79 -8.61
N ARG A 60 -22.39 29.44 -9.75
CA ARG A 60 -22.94 29.15 -11.10
C ARG A 60 -22.08 28.21 -11.94
N HIS A 61 -20.77 28.44 -11.97
CA HIS A 61 -19.75 27.76 -12.79
C HIS A 61 -19.88 26.23 -12.88
N PRO A 62 -20.06 25.47 -11.77
CA PRO A 62 -20.12 24.00 -11.85
C PRO A 62 -21.44 23.47 -12.41
N PHE A 63 -22.46 24.31 -12.64
CA PHE A 63 -23.73 23.96 -13.26
C PHE A 63 -23.77 24.30 -14.76
N GLY A 64 -22.71 24.89 -15.30
CA GLY A 64 -22.58 25.26 -16.72
C GLY A 64 -22.81 26.74 -17.02
N ASP A 65 -23.28 27.52 -16.03
CA ASP A 65 -23.42 28.96 -16.16
C ASP A 65 -22.08 29.66 -15.86
N HIS A 66 -21.52 30.29 -16.90
CA HIS A 66 -20.26 31.03 -16.85
C HIS A 66 -20.43 32.55 -16.99
N THR A 67 -21.65 33.08 -16.87
CA THR A 67 -21.95 34.52 -17.08
C THR A 67 -21.13 35.48 -16.20
N PHE A 68 -20.80 35.07 -14.97
CA PHE A 68 -19.98 35.86 -14.03
C PHE A 68 -18.51 35.40 -13.97
N CYS A 69 -18.10 34.46 -14.82
CA CYS A 69 -16.76 33.90 -14.79
C CYS A 69 -15.75 34.77 -15.57
N ASP A 70 -14.58 35.01 -14.97
CA ASP A 70 -13.45 35.60 -15.66
C ASP A 70 -12.48 34.52 -16.20
N LYS A 71 -11.84 34.83 -17.34
CA LYS A 71 -10.90 33.96 -18.06
C LYS A 71 -9.65 33.59 -17.24
N THR A 72 -9.23 34.41 -16.28
CA THR A 72 -8.02 34.13 -15.47
C THR A 72 -8.13 32.86 -14.60
N TRP A 73 -9.33 32.37 -14.29
CA TRP A 73 -9.52 31.05 -13.66
C TRP A 73 -10.53 30.14 -14.36
N CYS A 74 -11.52 30.68 -15.06
CA CYS A 74 -12.49 29.86 -15.78
C CYS A 74 -12.09 29.68 -17.24
N SER A 75 -11.31 28.63 -17.51
CA SER A 75 -10.96 28.28 -18.88
C SER A 75 -12.12 27.71 -19.73
N HIS A 76 -13.37 27.71 -19.23
CA HIS A 76 -14.57 27.46 -20.06
C HIS A 76 -15.09 28.73 -20.74
N VAL A 77 -14.61 29.91 -20.32
CA VAL A 77 -14.84 31.19 -21.03
C VAL A 77 -14.12 31.20 -22.38
N GLU A 78 -12.93 30.58 -22.44
CA GLU A 78 -12.11 30.47 -23.66
C GLU A 78 -12.36 29.15 -24.42
N ASP A 79 -12.64 28.05 -23.72
CA ASP A 79 -12.92 26.73 -24.31
C ASP A 79 -14.19 26.10 -23.67
N PRO A 80 -15.39 26.39 -24.22
CA PRO A 80 -16.63 25.79 -23.75
C PRO A 80 -16.73 24.27 -23.92
N SER A 81 -15.83 23.64 -24.71
CA SER A 81 -15.81 22.18 -24.94
C SER A 81 -15.09 21.41 -23.82
N LYS A 82 -14.38 22.13 -22.96
CA LYS A 82 -13.47 21.56 -21.95
C LYS A 82 -14.20 20.74 -20.89
N LYS A 83 -13.53 19.67 -20.45
CA LYS A 83 -14.09 18.74 -19.45
C LYS A 83 -13.80 19.21 -18.02
N TYR A 84 -14.83 19.25 -17.19
CA TYR A 84 -14.73 19.62 -15.77
C TYR A 84 -13.94 18.58 -14.96
N ALA A 85 -12.64 18.83 -14.77
CA ALA A 85 -11.65 17.84 -14.30
C ALA A 85 -11.96 17.10 -12.97
N SER A 86 -12.88 17.59 -12.13
CA SER A 86 -13.30 16.93 -10.89
C SER A 86 -14.77 16.52 -10.83
N LEU A 87 -15.63 17.00 -11.74
CA LEU A 87 -17.07 16.67 -11.74
C LEU A 87 -17.33 15.25 -12.31
N PRO A 88 -18.52 14.66 -12.10
CA PRO A 88 -18.91 13.39 -12.72
C PRO A 88 -18.85 13.47 -14.25
N PHE A 89 -18.25 12.47 -14.89
CA PHE A 89 -18.11 12.35 -16.35
C PHE A 89 -17.49 13.57 -17.09
N GLY A 90 -16.88 14.50 -16.36
CA GLY A 90 -16.38 15.76 -16.91
C GLY A 90 -17.48 16.74 -17.35
N LYS A 91 -18.73 16.54 -16.90
CA LYS A 91 -19.92 17.35 -17.26
C LYS A 91 -20.34 18.29 -16.12
N PRO A 92 -21.07 19.38 -16.39
CA PRO A 92 -21.65 20.22 -15.35
C PRO A 92 -22.71 19.47 -14.53
N LEU A 93 -22.96 19.94 -13.31
CA LEU A 93 -23.97 19.42 -12.41
C LEU A 93 -25.38 19.80 -12.89
N LYS A 94 -26.32 18.86 -12.78
CA LYS A 94 -27.75 19.08 -13.04
C LYS A 94 -28.55 18.82 -11.77
N ASP A 95 -28.71 19.88 -10.97
CA ASP A 95 -29.46 19.89 -9.71
C ASP A 95 -29.81 21.33 -9.32
N ILE A 96 -31.03 21.77 -9.64
CA ILE A 96 -31.49 23.14 -9.37
C ILE A 96 -31.58 23.42 -7.86
N PRO A 97 -32.15 22.53 -7.00
CA PRO A 97 -32.17 22.75 -5.55
C PRO A 97 -30.79 22.94 -4.93
N LEU A 98 -29.79 22.15 -5.36
CA LEU A 98 -28.40 22.29 -4.91
C LEU A 98 -27.77 23.60 -5.42
N GLN A 99 -28.10 24.05 -6.63
CA GLN A 99 -27.64 25.33 -7.15
C GLN A 99 -28.17 26.49 -6.30
N THR A 100 -29.48 26.53 -6.03
CA THR A 100 -30.10 27.57 -5.18
C THR A 100 -29.50 27.57 -3.77
N ALA A 101 -29.46 26.42 -3.10
CA ALA A 101 -28.96 26.32 -1.73
C ALA A 101 -27.45 26.65 -1.60
N LEU A 102 -26.68 26.50 -2.69
CA LEU A 102 -25.31 26.98 -2.78
C LEU A 102 -25.22 28.49 -3.04
N MET A 103 -26.07 29.04 -3.92
CA MET A 103 -26.14 30.49 -4.16
C MET A 103 -26.47 31.25 -2.88
N ASP A 104 -27.42 30.76 -2.07
CA ASP A 104 -27.75 31.33 -0.77
C ASP A 104 -26.56 31.29 0.21
N LEU A 105 -25.81 30.18 0.22
CA LEU A 105 -24.58 30.06 1.01
C LEU A 105 -23.52 31.08 0.57
N MET A 106 -23.33 31.30 -0.73
CA MET A 106 -22.37 32.29 -1.24
C MET A 106 -22.83 33.74 -0.99
N LYS A 107 -24.14 34.00 -1.08
CA LYS A 107 -24.76 35.30 -0.74
C LYS A 107 -24.48 35.69 0.71
N GLY A 108 -24.49 34.73 1.64
CA GLY A 108 -24.08 34.94 3.04
C GLY A 108 -22.61 35.34 3.24
N TYR A 109 -21.76 35.19 2.22
CA TYR A 109 -20.36 35.64 2.23
C TYR A 109 -20.11 36.93 1.43
N LYS A 110 -21.04 37.38 0.56
CA LYS A 110 -20.91 38.64 -0.20
C LYS A 110 -20.79 39.86 0.70
N THR A 111 -21.55 39.90 1.79
CA THR A 111 -21.43 40.95 2.84
C THR A 111 -20.06 41.00 3.53
N GLN A 112 -19.17 40.04 3.26
CA GLN A 112 -17.81 39.96 3.78
C GLN A 112 -16.74 40.12 2.68
N SER A 113 -17.08 40.48 1.43
CA SER A 113 -16.13 40.56 0.30
C SER A 113 -14.85 41.37 0.60
N SER A 114 -14.96 42.53 1.26
CA SER A 114 -13.80 43.34 1.69
C SER A 114 -12.87 42.62 2.69
N LYS A 115 -13.44 41.75 3.55
CA LYS A 115 -12.69 40.90 4.49
C LYS A 115 -12.14 39.63 3.82
N LEU A 116 -12.72 39.22 2.69
CA LEU A 116 -12.33 38.05 1.90
C LEU A 116 -11.24 38.38 0.87
N SER A 117 -11.19 39.60 0.34
CA SER A 117 -10.12 40.08 -0.52
C SER A 117 -8.82 40.34 0.25
N ASN A 118 -8.91 40.71 1.54
CA ASN A 118 -7.78 40.93 2.46
C ASN A 118 -7.54 39.73 3.41
N LEU A 119 -7.41 38.51 2.86
CA LEU A 119 -7.14 37.29 3.63
C LEU A 119 -5.65 36.98 3.78
N GLY A 120 -5.18 37.00 5.02
CA GLY A 120 -3.79 36.70 5.40
C GLY A 120 -3.46 35.20 5.45
N SER A 121 -2.25 34.89 5.94
CA SER A 121 -1.73 33.53 6.08
C SER A 121 -0.99 33.33 7.41
N THR A 122 -1.55 32.48 8.28
CA THR A 122 -0.94 32.13 9.58
C THR A 122 0.32 31.27 9.47
N GLN A 123 0.67 30.78 8.28
CA GLN A 123 1.78 29.84 8.07
C GLN A 123 3.14 30.38 8.56
N GLY A 124 3.35 31.70 8.52
CA GLY A 124 4.54 32.34 9.10
C GLY A 124 4.63 32.18 10.62
N ASN A 125 3.48 32.32 11.30
CA ASN A 125 3.31 32.22 12.74
C ASN A 125 3.31 30.76 13.20
N GLU A 126 2.66 29.85 12.48
CA GLU A 126 2.74 28.40 12.74
C GLU A 126 4.18 27.87 12.62
N SER A 127 4.95 28.37 11.64
CA SER A 127 6.38 28.09 11.50
C SER A 127 7.20 28.62 12.68
N PHE A 128 6.84 29.79 13.23
CA PHE A 128 7.50 30.35 14.41
C PHE A 128 7.13 29.59 15.68
N ASN A 129 5.86 29.31 15.92
CA ASN A 129 5.37 28.57 17.09
C ASN A 129 5.96 27.16 17.16
N LYS A 130 6.14 26.48 16.02
CA LYS A 130 6.88 25.20 15.94
C LYS A 130 8.36 25.34 16.28
N SER A 131 8.97 26.48 15.95
CA SER A 131 10.37 26.78 16.33
C SER A 131 10.49 27.01 17.85
N VAL A 132 9.57 27.79 18.44
CA VAL A 132 9.49 28.00 19.90
C VAL A 132 9.28 26.68 20.63
N ALA A 133 8.28 25.88 20.21
CA ALA A 133 8.00 24.57 20.80
C ALA A 133 9.18 23.58 20.70
N SER A 134 10.09 23.75 19.73
CA SER A 134 11.31 22.93 19.62
C SER A 134 12.43 23.36 20.58
N LYS A 135 12.45 24.61 21.06
CA LYS A 135 13.41 25.10 22.07
C LYS A 135 12.83 25.09 23.50
N ALA A 136 11.51 25.17 23.63
CA ALA A 136 10.75 25.11 24.88
C ALA A 136 9.54 24.16 24.71
N PRO A 137 9.75 22.84 24.67
CA PRO A 137 8.66 21.86 24.64
C PRO A 137 7.83 21.89 25.92
N LYS A 138 6.49 21.76 25.79
CA LYS A 138 5.56 21.77 26.93
C LYS A 138 5.78 20.64 27.95
N ALA A 139 6.50 19.59 27.60
CA ALA A 139 6.84 18.48 28.48
C ALA A 139 7.91 18.82 29.55
N HIS A 140 8.48 20.03 29.51
CA HIS A 140 9.50 20.47 30.45
C HIS A 140 9.16 21.86 31.02
N PHE A 141 9.31 22.03 32.33
CA PHE A 141 9.04 23.31 32.99
C PHE A 141 10.22 24.26 32.82
N TYR A 142 10.00 25.39 32.14
CA TYR A 142 11.01 26.46 31.96
C TYR A 142 10.58 27.82 32.54
N SER A 143 9.35 27.94 33.05
CA SER A 143 8.75 29.21 33.46
C SER A 143 9.26 29.74 34.80
N GLY A 144 9.89 28.92 35.63
CA GLY A 144 10.45 29.32 36.93
C GLY A 144 11.77 30.11 36.87
N SER A 145 12.23 30.51 35.68
CA SER A 145 13.43 31.34 35.50
C SER A 145 13.45 32.03 34.14
N SER A 146 14.48 32.85 33.88
CA SER A 146 14.75 33.46 32.57
C SER A 146 14.96 32.45 31.41
N SER A 147 15.09 31.14 31.71
CA SER A 147 15.22 30.05 30.73
C SER A 147 14.14 30.09 29.63
N LEU A 148 12.87 30.33 29.99
CA LEU A 148 11.79 30.47 29.00
C LEU A 148 12.03 31.66 28.06
N ASN A 149 12.35 32.84 28.62
CA ASN A 149 12.60 34.06 27.85
C ASN A 149 13.79 33.89 26.90
N ILE A 150 14.88 33.25 27.37
CA ILE A 150 16.05 32.93 26.55
C ILE A 150 15.68 31.97 25.40
N ARG A 151 14.86 30.94 25.64
CA ARG A 151 14.42 29.98 24.61
C ARG A 151 13.49 30.62 23.56
N VAL A 152 12.64 31.56 23.96
CA VAL A 152 11.80 32.36 23.05
C VAL A 152 12.67 33.33 22.24
N ALA A 153 13.56 34.10 22.88
CA ALA A 153 14.48 35.01 22.20
C ALA A 153 15.40 34.27 21.21
N ALA A 154 15.94 33.11 21.60
CA ALA A 154 16.70 32.22 20.72
C ALA A 154 15.90 31.68 19.53
N SER A 155 14.56 31.64 19.62
CA SER A 155 13.67 31.28 18.52
C SER A 155 13.42 32.46 17.58
N VAL A 156 13.29 33.68 18.11
CA VAL A 156 13.20 34.93 17.32
C VAL A 156 14.49 35.19 16.55
N ALA A 157 15.65 35.11 17.22
CA ALA A 157 16.95 35.28 16.60
C ALA A 157 17.20 34.24 15.48
N GLN A 158 16.88 32.97 15.73
CA GLN A 158 16.95 31.92 14.71
C GLN A 158 15.98 32.16 13.53
N LYS A 159 14.79 32.70 13.78
CA LYS A 159 13.78 33.01 12.74
C LYS A 159 14.26 34.12 11.80
N ASN A 160 14.96 35.12 12.34
CA ASN A 160 15.38 36.32 11.62
C ASN A 160 16.76 36.17 10.98
N GLU A 161 17.71 35.49 11.64
CA GLU A 161 19.12 35.43 11.21
C GLU A 161 19.62 34.03 10.79
N GLY A 162 18.78 33.00 10.92
CA GLY A 162 19.22 31.61 10.83
C GLY A 162 20.00 31.16 12.08
N GLN A 163 20.56 29.95 12.05
CA GLN A 163 21.35 29.37 13.15
C GLN A 163 22.64 30.15 13.44
N SER A 164 23.14 30.93 12.47
CA SER A 164 24.29 31.82 12.64
C SER A 164 24.12 32.89 13.73
N TYR A 165 22.89 33.14 14.21
CA TYR A 165 22.61 34.07 15.32
C TYR A 165 23.51 33.83 16.55
N LEU A 166 23.75 32.55 16.90
CA LEU A 166 24.55 32.15 18.06
C LEU A 166 25.99 32.68 17.97
N LEU A 167 26.54 32.81 16.75
CA LEU A 167 27.88 33.34 16.52
C LEU A 167 27.94 34.86 16.76
N LYS A 168 26.82 35.57 16.56
CA LYS A 168 26.70 37.00 16.90
C LYS A 168 26.48 37.19 18.40
N VAL A 169 25.63 36.37 19.01
CA VAL A 169 25.38 36.39 20.46
C VAL A 169 26.68 36.19 21.24
N ASN A 170 27.43 35.11 20.97
CA ASN A 170 28.70 34.83 21.65
C ASN A 170 29.67 36.01 21.55
N LYS A 171 29.89 36.56 20.34
CA LYS A 171 30.72 37.74 20.12
C LYS A 171 30.26 38.96 20.94
N LYS A 172 28.95 39.22 21.01
CA LYS A 172 28.39 40.38 21.74
C LYS A 172 28.54 40.25 23.26
N ILE A 173 28.66 39.04 23.79
CA ILE A 173 28.93 38.76 25.21
C ILE A 173 30.41 38.45 25.50
N GLY A 174 31.33 38.82 24.60
CA GLY A 174 32.78 38.64 24.78
C GLY A 174 33.30 37.21 24.63
N LEU A 175 32.43 36.23 24.31
CA LEU A 175 32.82 34.83 24.18
C LEU A 175 33.24 34.46 22.76
N SER A 176 34.33 33.70 22.64
CA SER A 176 34.69 33.04 21.38
C SER A 176 33.57 32.08 20.94
N PRO A 177 33.07 32.13 19.69
CA PRO A 177 32.07 31.17 19.24
C PRO A 177 32.55 29.72 19.18
N GLY A 178 33.87 29.49 19.07
CA GLY A 178 34.45 28.16 18.88
C GLY A 178 34.29 27.59 17.47
N VAL A 179 35.24 26.72 17.06
CA VAL A 179 35.31 26.17 15.69
C VAL A 179 34.11 25.27 15.37
N HIS A 180 33.74 24.39 16.31
CA HIS A 180 32.64 23.43 16.11
C HIS A 180 31.28 24.14 15.98
N THR A 181 30.98 25.13 16.82
CA THR A 181 29.77 25.96 16.75
C THR A 181 29.67 26.70 15.42
N LYS A 182 30.77 27.34 14.99
CA LYS A 182 30.86 28.03 13.69
C LYS A 182 30.56 27.08 12.54
N ARG A 183 31.19 25.90 12.52
CA ARG A 183 30.97 24.86 11.49
C ARG A 183 29.52 24.37 11.49
N LEU A 184 28.95 24.05 12.66
CA LEU A 184 27.59 23.51 12.78
C LEU A 184 26.51 24.54 12.37
N ALA A 185 26.61 25.78 12.82
CA ALA A 185 25.66 26.84 12.48
C ALA A 185 25.61 27.09 10.96
N ILE A 186 26.79 27.26 10.33
CA ILE A 186 26.92 27.46 8.87
C ILE A 186 26.34 26.26 8.11
N LEU A 187 26.65 25.02 8.52
CA LEU A 187 26.10 23.81 7.89
C LEU A 187 24.57 23.76 7.99
N ARG A 188 23.99 24.12 9.14
CA ARG A 188 22.53 24.08 9.33
C ARG A 188 21.82 25.16 8.51
N ASP A 189 22.43 26.33 8.32
CA ASP A 189 21.88 27.39 7.45
C ASP A 189 22.06 27.09 5.95
N ILE A 190 23.14 26.41 5.55
CA ILE A 190 23.27 25.85 4.19
C ILE A 190 22.17 24.80 3.94
N GLN A 191 21.96 23.87 4.89
CA GLN A 191 20.87 22.88 4.78
C GLN A 191 19.49 23.53 4.77
N ALA A 192 19.24 24.57 5.57
CA ALA A 192 17.97 25.28 5.58
C ALA A 192 17.69 25.98 4.25
N ARG A 193 18.70 26.66 3.67
CA ARG A 193 18.62 27.26 2.32
C ARG A 193 18.36 26.20 1.25
N LYS A 194 19.10 25.09 1.23
CA LYS A 194 18.88 23.96 0.28
C LYS A 194 17.46 23.39 0.41
N ARG A 195 16.97 23.13 1.63
CA ARG A 195 15.58 22.66 1.86
C ARG A 195 14.53 23.67 1.38
N LYS A 196 14.71 24.97 1.65
CA LYS A 196 13.81 26.03 1.17
C LYS A 196 13.73 26.04 -0.36
N ALA A 197 14.88 26.05 -1.04
CA ALA A 197 14.96 26.02 -2.50
C ALA A 197 14.28 24.79 -3.11
N ILE A 198 14.53 23.58 -2.58
CA ILE A 198 13.87 22.35 -3.06
C ILE A 198 12.36 22.42 -2.84
N SER A 199 11.91 22.90 -1.67
CA SER A 199 10.49 22.91 -1.29
C SER A 199 9.58 23.73 -2.21
N VAL A 200 10.10 24.78 -2.86
CA VAL A 200 9.30 25.65 -3.75
C VAL A 200 9.16 25.10 -5.16
N THR A 201 9.95 24.09 -5.55
CA THR A 201 9.93 23.49 -6.89
C THR A 201 8.58 22.81 -7.22
N ARG A 202 8.23 22.78 -8.52
CA ARG A 202 7.04 22.06 -9.00
C ARG A 202 7.10 20.56 -8.67
N LYS A 203 8.27 19.93 -8.83
CA LYS A 203 8.53 18.52 -8.51
C LYS A 203 8.20 18.19 -7.05
N GLU A 204 8.71 18.99 -6.10
CA GLU A 204 8.47 18.75 -4.67
C GLU A 204 7.06 19.15 -4.21
N LYS A 205 6.44 20.16 -4.84
CA LYS A 205 5.00 20.46 -4.63
C LYS A 205 4.13 19.26 -5.03
N ILE A 206 4.36 18.67 -6.20
CA ILE A 206 3.65 17.46 -6.67
C ILE A 206 3.94 16.27 -5.76
N ARG A 207 5.21 16.03 -5.40
CA ARG A 207 5.61 14.91 -4.52
C ARG A 207 4.92 14.97 -3.16
N ARG A 208 4.78 16.15 -2.55
CA ARG A 208 4.05 16.34 -1.29
C ARG A 208 2.55 16.08 -1.41
N ILE A 209 1.93 16.42 -2.54
CA ILE A 209 0.52 16.08 -2.82
C ILE A 209 0.35 14.57 -2.95
N GLN A 210 1.23 13.88 -3.70
CA GLN A 210 1.24 12.42 -3.81
C GLN A 210 1.41 11.74 -2.44
N LEU A 211 2.37 12.20 -1.62
CA LEU A 211 2.61 11.68 -0.27
C LEU A 211 1.47 11.99 0.72
N ARG A 212 0.70 13.07 0.51
CA ARG A 212 -0.54 13.31 1.27
C ARG A 212 -1.63 12.35 0.84
N ASN A 213 -1.86 12.19 -0.47
CA ASN A 213 -2.90 11.31 -1.00
C ASN A 213 -2.65 9.83 -0.63
N ARG A 214 -1.40 9.34 -0.70
CA ARG A 214 -1.04 7.98 -0.26
C ARG A 214 -1.30 7.76 1.23
N ARG A 215 -0.97 8.74 2.08
CA ARG A 215 -1.25 8.64 3.53
C ARG A 215 -2.76 8.64 3.81
N ILE A 216 -3.52 9.54 3.21
CA ILE A 216 -4.99 9.54 3.33
C ILE A 216 -5.56 8.18 2.91
N LYS A 217 -5.16 7.65 1.74
CA LYS A 217 -5.63 6.32 1.29
C LYS A 217 -5.27 5.20 2.28
N LYS A 218 -4.04 5.16 2.81
CA LYS A 218 -3.62 4.14 3.79
C LYS A 218 -4.39 4.27 5.12
N ASN A 219 -4.60 5.50 5.58
CA ASN A 219 -5.42 5.80 6.75
C ASN A 219 -6.85 5.32 6.57
N THR A 220 -7.52 5.68 5.48
CA THR A 220 -8.92 5.28 5.25
C THR A 220 -9.09 3.77 5.08
N VAL A 221 -8.10 3.05 4.52
CA VAL A 221 -8.14 1.57 4.50
C VAL A 221 -7.93 0.97 5.90
N LYS A 222 -7.06 1.56 6.73
CA LYS A 222 -6.90 1.18 8.14
C LYS A 222 -8.19 1.41 8.93
N GLU A 223 -8.74 2.62 8.87
CA GLU A 223 -10.03 3.01 9.46
C GLU A 223 -11.18 2.08 9.02
N LEU A 224 -11.18 1.62 7.77
CA LEU A 224 -12.14 0.63 7.26
C LEU A 224 -11.96 -0.79 7.87
N CYS A 225 -10.72 -1.22 8.08
CA CYS A 225 -10.42 -2.57 8.61
C CYS A 225 -10.56 -2.65 10.13
N GLU A 226 -9.96 -1.68 10.83
CA GLU A 226 -9.99 -1.49 12.30
C GLU A 226 -11.41 -1.16 12.80
N GLY A 227 -12.21 -0.48 11.97
CA GLY A 227 -13.57 -0.08 12.31
C GLY A 227 -13.63 1.20 13.15
N LEU A 228 -14.67 1.33 13.98
CA LEU A 228 -14.86 2.49 14.85
C LEU A 228 -13.97 2.37 16.10
N SER A 229 -12.64 2.42 15.96
CA SER A 229 -11.74 2.34 17.13
C SER A 229 -11.60 3.66 17.90
N TYR A 230 -12.04 4.79 17.30
CA TYR A 230 -11.98 6.12 17.91
C TYR A 230 -13.20 6.97 17.53
N SER A 231 -14.14 7.12 18.46
CA SER A 231 -15.21 8.13 18.39
C SER A 231 -15.38 8.83 19.75
N SER A 232 -16.07 9.98 19.77
CA SER A 232 -16.33 10.70 21.02
C SER A 232 -17.26 9.90 21.92
N ALA A 233 -16.86 9.67 23.18
CA ALA A 233 -17.58 8.87 24.16
C ALA A 233 -17.81 7.38 23.75
N ILE A 234 -16.92 6.81 22.94
CA ILE A 234 -17.01 5.39 22.55
C ILE A 234 -16.85 4.42 23.74
N ASP A 235 -16.06 4.82 24.72
CA ASP A 235 -15.79 4.13 26.00
C ASP A 235 -17.01 4.14 26.96
N LEU A 236 -18.12 4.77 26.54
CA LEU A 236 -19.37 4.91 27.29
C LEU A 236 -20.57 4.32 26.53
N GLN A 237 -20.33 3.38 25.61
CA GLN A 237 -21.34 2.74 24.78
C GLN A 237 -21.13 1.22 24.79
N ASP A 238 -22.17 0.46 25.15
CA ASP A 238 -22.18 -1.00 25.09
C ASP A 238 -22.12 -1.49 23.63
N HIS A 239 -20.91 -1.72 23.13
CA HIS A 239 -20.67 -2.28 21.80
C HIS A 239 -20.23 -3.74 21.89
N GLN A 240 -20.69 -4.55 20.95
CA GLN A 240 -20.11 -5.87 20.67
C GLN A 240 -18.69 -5.72 20.11
N ASP A 241 -17.84 -6.73 20.31
CA ASP A 241 -16.45 -6.73 19.83
C ASP A 241 -16.34 -6.33 18.35
N ILE A 242 -15.54 -5.29 18.08
CA ILE A 242 -15.40 -4.72 16.74
C ILE A 242 -14.71 -5.74 15.83
N THR A 243 -15.48 -6.35 14.93
CA THR A 243 -14.98 -7.39 14.03
C THR A 243 -13.96 -6.80 13.05
N GLU A 244 -12.67 -7.05 13.24
CA GLU A 244 -11.62 -6.52 12.37
C GLU A 244 -11.63 -7.22 10.99
N ILE A 245 -11.44 -6.46 9.91
CA ILE A 245 -11.14 -7.07 8.61
C ILE A 245 -9.65 -7.40 8.59
N PRO A 246 -9.22 -8.65 8.31
CA PRO A 246 -7.81 -9.02 8.35
C PRO A 246 -6.93 -8.11 7.50
N SER A 247 -5.74 -7.78 8.00
CA SER A 247 -4.74 -7.05 7.24
C SER A 247 -4.33 -7.80 5.95
N ALA A 248 -3.95 -7.06 4.91
CA ALA A 248 -3.49 -7.65 3.66
C ALA A 248 -2.22 -8.50 3.90
N PRO A 249 -2.13 -9.72 3.32
CA PRO A 249 -0.90 -10.50 3.38
C PRO A 249 0.22 -9.74 2.67
N SER A 250 1.20 -9.29 3.44
CA SER A 250 2.33 -8.48 2.96
C SER A 250 3.49 -9.42 2.60
N PRO A 251 3.85 -9.57 1.31
CA PRO A 251 4.98 -10.39 0.92
C PRO A 251 6.28 -9.79 1.51
N PRO A 252 7.22 -10.63 1.98
CA PRO A 252 8.51 -10.15 2.44
C PRO A 252 9.21 -9.38 1.31
N ILE A 253 9.58 -8.13 1.59
CA ILE A 253 10.22 -7.24 0.61
C ILE A 253 11.72 -7.49 0.62
N GLU A 254 12.09 -8.72 0.27
CA GLU A 254 13.46 -9.18 0.10
C GLU A 254 13.72 -9.35 -1.39
N ASN A 255 14.59 -8.50 -1.95
CA ASN A 255 15.26 -8.87 -3.19
C ASN A 255 16.21 -10.02 -2.83
N CYS A 256 16.09 -11.17 -3.50
CA CYS A 256 17.04 -12.27 -3.31
C CYS A 256 18.41 -11.84 -3.85
N HIS A 257 19.28 -11.35 -2.96
CA HIS A 257 20.68 -11.09 -3.27
C HIS A 257 21.46 -12.37 -2.97
N ILE A 258 21.67 -13.17 -4.01
CA ILE A 258 22.56 -14.32 -3.97
C ILE A 258 23.96 -13.78 -3.67
N GLN A 259 24.55 -14.25 -2.56
CA GLN A 259 25.94 -13.93 -2.20
C GLN A 259 26.88 -14.74 -3.09
N GLU A 260 28.08 -14.24 -3.37
CA GLU A 260 29.09 -14.98 -4.15
C GLU A 260 29.53 -16.28 -3.46
N THR A 261 29.35 -16.37 -2.14
CA THR A 261 29.55 -17.56 -1.30
C THR A 261 28.29 -18.42 -1.13
N ALA A 262 27.26 -18.23 -1.96
CA ALA A 262 25.98 -18.90 -1.79
C ALA A 262 26.03 -20.35 -2.24
N LYS A 263 26.03 -21.23 -1.23
CA LYS A 263 25.76 -22.66 -1.35
C LYS A 263 24.41 -22.93 -2.00
N LEU A 264 24.45 -23.25 -3.28
CA LEU A 264 23.34 -23.76 -4.08
C LEU A 264 23.12 -25.24 -3.63
N VAL A 265 21.92 -25.85 -3.58
CA VAL A 265 21.75 -27.26 -3.10
C VAL A 265 20.64 -28.06 -3.82
N CYS A 266 20.92 -29.25 -4.37
CA CYS A 266 19.92 -30.01 -5.15
C CYS A 266 18.89 -30.75 -4.28
N PHE A 267 17.71 -30.99 -4.85
CA PHE A 267 16.80 -32.06 -4.41
C PHE A 267 15.72 -32.34 -5.46
N ASP A 268 15.13 -33.53 -5.40
CA ASP A 268 13.76 -33.79 -5.85
C ASP A 268 13.04 -34.78 -4.90
N PHE A 269 11.72 -34.94 -5.06
CA PHE A 269 10.87 -35.76 -4.20
C PHE A 269 9.93 -36.68 -4.99
N GLU A 270 9.98 -37.99 -4.72
CA GLU A 270 8.89 -38.88 -5.12
C GLU A 270 7.76 -38.86 -4.10
N THR A 271 6.52 -39.05 -4.57
CA THR A 271 5.30 -38.86 -3.76
C THR A 271 4.22 -39.90 -4.05
N THR A 272 3.28 -40.06 -3.12
CA THR A 272 2.12 -40.97 -3.27
C THR A 272 1.15 -40.55 -4.38
N SER A 273 1.11 -39.26 -4.72
CA SER A 273 0.29 -38.65 -5.78
C SER A 273 0.70 -37.19 -6.00
N LEU A 274 0.23 -36.55 -7.08
CA LEU A 274 0.44 -35.11 -7.35
C LEU A 274 -0.38 -34.15 -6.44
N ALA A 275 -1.05 -34.67 -5.41
CA ALA A 275 -1.96 -33.88 -4.56
C ALA A 275 -1.21 -33.15 -3.43
N ARG A 276 -1.78 -32.07 -2.88
CA ARG A 276 -1.11 -31.23 -1.85
C ARG A 276 -1.12 -31.81 -0.43
N ASP A 277 -1.66 -33.01 -0.30
CA ASP A 277 -1.77 -33.88 0.87
C ASP A 277 -1.07 -35.24 0.65
N SER A 278 -0.34 -35.39 -0.46
CA SER A 278 0.51 -36.55 -0.73
C SER A 278 1.60 -36.72 0.32
N HIS A 279 1.98 -37.98 0.61
CA HIS A 279 3.19 -38.27 1.36
C HIS A 279 4.39 -38.37 0.42
N ILE A 280 5.57 -37.95 0.91
CA ILE A 280 6.86 -38.21 0.26
C ILE A 280 7.20 -39.70 0.42
N THR A 281 7.67 -40.34 -0.65
CA THR A 281 8.07 -41.76 -0.73
C THR A 281 9.58 -41.93 -0.99
N GLN A 282 10.24 -40.92 -1.56
CA GLN A 282 11.71 -40.84 -1.66
C GLN A 282 12.15 -39.37 -1.58
N ILE A 283 13.29 -39.12 -0.96
CA ILE A 283 14.03 -37.87 -1.11
C ILE A 283 15.36 -38.19 -1.78
N ALA A 284 15.78 -37.38 -2.75
CA ALA A 284 17.14 -37.36 -3.24
C ALA A 284 17.69 -35.94 -3.23
N ALA A 285 19.00 -35.80 -3.04
CA ALA A 285 19.73 -34.54 -3.03
C ALA A 285 21.19 -34.77 -3.44
N VAL A 286 21.79 -33.81 -4.15
CA VAL A 286 23.19 -33.85 -4.61
C VAL A 286 23.83 -32.49 -4.40
N SER A 287 25.15 -32.51 -4.35
CA SER A 287 26.06 -31.44 -3.97
C SER A 287 27.42 -31.69 -4.65
N GLY A 288 27.69 -31.16 -5.85
CA GLY A 288 28.97 -31.39 -6.54
C GLY A 288 29.22 -32.88 -6.72
N ASP A 289 30.26 -33.42 -6.09
CA ASP A 289 30.53 -34.86 -6.09
C ASP A 289 29.73 -35.65 -5.01
N ASN A 290 29.22 -34.99 -3.96
CA ASN A 290 28.45 -35.61 -2.88
C ASN A 290 27.01 -35.91 -3.29
N HIS A 291 26.59 -37.16 -3.12
CA HIS A 291 25.25 -37.64 -3.47
C HIS A 291 24.53 -38.27 -2.27
N TRP A 292 23.21 -38.06 -2.12
CA TRP A 292 22.39 -38.62 -1.05
C TRP A 292 20.97 -38.94 -1.51
N SER A 293 20.42 -40.07 -1.07
CA SER A 293 18.99 -40.38 -1.21
C SER A 293 18.54 -41.35 -0.12
N CYS A 294 17.26 -41.29 0.24
CA CYS A 294 16.60 -42.30 1.06
C CYS A 294 15.13 -42.48 0.65
N TYR A 295 14.62 -43.70 0.81
CA TYR A 295 13.18 -43.97 0.72
C TYR A 295 12.50 -43.63 2.05
N VAL A 296 11.25 -43.22 1.97
CA VAL A 296 10.41 -42.82 3.11
C VAL A 296 9.20 -43.73 3.17
N THR A 297 8.88 -44.30 4.33
CA THR A 297 7.66 -45.09 4.50
C THR A 297 6.43 -44.15 4.53
N PRO A 298 5.53 -44.19 3.54
CA PRO A 298 4.32 -43.37 3.56
C PRO A 298 3.31 -43.93 4.58
N LYS A 299 2.40 -43.07 5.08
CA LYS A 299 1.29 -43.48 5.97
C LYS A 299 -0.05 -43.63 5.24
N ILE A 300 -0.07 -43.27 3.95
CA ILE A 300 -1.22 -43.42 3.05
C ILE A 300 -0.78 -44.27 1.84
N PRO A 301 -1.70 -44.93 1.13
CA PRO A 301 -1.36 -45.70 -0.07
C PRO A 301 -0.68 -44.86 -1.14
N ILE A 302 0.32 -45.43 -1.81
CA ILE A 302 0.79 -44.92 -3.10
C ILE A 302 -0.32 -45.20 -4.13
N THR A 303 -0.70 -44.20 -4.92
CA THR A 303 -1.66 -44.40 -6.02
C THR A 303 -1.05 -45.31 -7.09
N ASN A 304 -1.89 -46.06 -7.83
CA ASN A 304 -1.39 -46.91 -8.92
C ASN A 304 -0.55 -46.09 -9.90
N GLN A 305 -1.08 -44.96 -10.39
CA GLN A 305 -0.36 -44.05 -11.29
C GLN A 305 1.02 -43.59 -10.75
N ALA A 306 1.13 -43.27 -9.46
CA ALA A 306 2.42 -42.93 -8.87
C ALA A 306 3.34 -44.15 -8.73
N SER A 307 2.79 -45.34 -8.47
CA SER A 307 3.53 -46.61 -8.44
C SER A 307 4.07 -46.98 -9.82
N ASP A 308 3.28 -46.75 -10.88
CA ASP A 308 3.60 -47.04 -12.28
C ASP A 308 4.69 -46.09 -12.82
N ILE A 309 4.67 -44.82 -12.39
CA ILE A 309 5.67 -43.81 -12.79
C ILE A 309 6.99 -44.00 -12.04
N THR A 310 6.94 -44.16 -10.71
CA THR A 310 8.14 -44.16 -9.84
C THR A 310 8.73 -45.55 -9.63
N GLY A 311 8.00 -46.62 -9.97
CA GLY A 311 8.34 -47.99 -9.60
C GLY A 311 8.33 -48.25 -8.09
N ILE A 312 7.92 -47.29 -7.24
CA ILE A 312 7.87 -47.43 -5.79
C ILE A 312 6.53 -48.04 -5.38
N THR A 313 6.56 -49.16 -4.64
CA THR A 313 5.38 -49.80 -4.05
C THR A 313 5.59 -50.10 -2.57
N VAL A 314 4.50 -50.25 -1.81
CA VAL A 314 4.55 -50.73 -0.42
C VAL A 314 3.81 -52.05 -0.33
N ARG A 315 4.46 -53.08 0.24
CA ARG A 315 3.88 -54.41 0.44
C ARG A 315 4.18 -54.87 1.86
N ASN A 316 3.15 -55.24 2.62
CA ASN A 316 3.26 -55.66 4.03
C ASN A 316 4.08 -54.70 4.91
N GLY A 317 3.93 -53.38 4.70
CA GLY A 317 4.65 -52.33 5.42
C GLY A 317 6.10 -52.06 4.96
N ARG A 318 6.68 -52.90 4.07
CA ARG A 318 8.01 -52.67 3.49
C ARG A 318 7.91 -51.95 2.15
N VAL A 319 8.84 -51.02 1.89
CA VAL A 319 8.96 -50.30 0.62
C VAL A 319 9.76 -51.13 -0.39
N PHE A 320 9.38 -51.06 -1.66
CA PHE A 320 10.05 -51.70 -2.78
C PHE A 320 10.23 -50.69 -3.91
N HIS A 321 11.38 -50.67 -4.59
CA HIS A 321 11.61 -49.92 -5.82
C HIS A 321 11.95 -50.91 -6.96
N GLN A 322 11.29 -50.78 -8.11
CA GLN A 322 11.39 -51.71 -9.25
C GLN A 322 11.25 -53.19 -8.83
N GLY A 323 10.30 -53.47 -7.93
CA GLY A 323 10.03 -54.80 -7.38
C GLY A 323 11.07 -55.34 -6.38
N LYS A 324 12.20 -54.66 -6.14
CA LYS A 324 13.22 -55.04 -5.15
C LYS A 324 12.92 -54.37 -3.80
N PRO A 325 13.05 -55.07 -2.66
CA PRO A 325 12.88 -54.45 -1.35
C PRO A 325 13.98 -53.40 -1.13
N VAL A 326 13.60 -52.24 -0.59
CA VAL A 326 14.51 -51.17 -0.19
C VAL A 326 14.32 -50.84 1.29
N ASP A 327 15.36 -50.30 1.91
CA ASP A 327 15.28 -49.82 3.28
C ASP A 327 14.74 -48.38 3.29
N SER A 328 13.85 -48.09 4.23
CA SER A 328 13.07 -46.85 4.26
C SER A 328 13.02 -46.24 5.66
N LEU A 329 13.15 -44.92 5.72
CA LEU A 329 13.14 -44.14 6.95
C LEU A 329 11.73 -43.59 7.26
N SER A 330 11.51 -43.17 8.51
CA SER A 330 10.38 -42.29 8.82
C SER A 330 10.65 -40.89 8.24
N ILE A 331 9.60 -40.16 7.84
CA ILE A 331 9.76 -38.82 7.25
C ILE A 331 10.55 -37.86 8.16
N SER A 332 10.35 -37.93 9.49
CA SER A 332 11.12 -37.12 10.44
C SER A 332 12.62 -37.42 10.39
N LYS A 333 13.00 -38.69 10.21
CA LYS A 333 14.39 -39.12 10.13
C LYS A 333 15.01 -38.80 8.76
N ALA A 334 14.26 -39.03 7.68
CA ALA A 334 14.65 -38.61 6.34
C ALA A 334 14.91 -37.10 6.25
N MET A 335 14.05 -36.27 6.86
CA MET A 335 14.25 -34.82 6.95
C MET A 335 15.43 -34.44 7.87
N GLU A 336 15.66 -35.14 8.98
CA GLU A 336 16.84 -34.91 9.84
C GLU A 336 18.15 -35.10 9.06
N ASP A 337 18.25 -36.20 8.29
CA ASP A 337 19.46 -36.53 7.54
C ASP A 337 19.59 -35.69 6.25
N PHE A 338 18.48 -35.29 5.63
CA PHE A 338 18.45 -34.27 4.58
C PHE A 338 18.95 -32.90 5.08
N PHE A 339 18.56 -32.49 6.30
CA PHE A 339 19.08 -31.25 6.91
C PHE A 339 20.55 -31.34 7.33
N LYS A 340 21.10 -32.54 7.54
CA LYS A 340 22.57 -32.73 7.66
C LYS A 340 23.23 -32.61 6.30
N PHE A 341 22.65 -33.21 5.26
CA PHE A 341 23.14 -33.10 3.89
C PHE A 341 23.19 -31.64 3.40
N ILE A 342 22.13 -30.84 3.63
CA ILE A 342 22.10 -29.39 3.31
C ILE A 342 23.15 -28.58 4.10
N LYS A 343 23.65 -29.10 5.23
CA LYS A 343 24.74 -28.50 6.00
C LYS A 343 26.13 -28.97 5.54
N GLY A 344 26.18 -29.92 4.60
CA GLY A 344 27.27 -30.20 3.66
C GLY A 344 27.17 -29.30 2.42
N GLU A 345 27.46 -29.80 1.20
CA GLU A 345 27.95 -29.02 0.02
C GLU A 345 26.90 -28.57 -1.08
N ASP A 346 27.29 -28.43 -2.36
CA ASP A 346 26.81 -27.39 -3.31
C ASP A 346 26.25 -27.88 -4.68
N LEU A 347 25.05 -27.45 -5.16
CA LEU A 347 24.52 -27.78 -6.53
C LEU A 347 23.86 -26.66 -7.40
N LYS A 348 22.61 -26.57 -7.93
CA LYS A 348 21.21 -27.10 -7.76
C LYS A 348 20.42 -27.07 -9.11
N SER A 349 19.43 -27.97 -9.25
CA SER A 349 18.16 -27.95 -10.06
C SER A 349 17.70 -26.66 -10.78
N PHE A 350 17.01 -26.72 -11.94
CA PHE A 350 15.68 -27.35 -12.17
C PHE A 350 15.37 -27.87 -13.61
N SER A 351 14.37 -28.76 -13.69
CA SER A 351 13.59 -29.23 -14.87
C SER A 351 14.39 -29.74 -16.08
N GLN A 352 14.61 -31.04 -16.07
CA GLN A 352 15.82 -31.64 -16.60
C GLN A 352 15.68 -32.25 -18.00
N ILE A 353 14.73 -33.17 -18.18
CA ILE A 353 14.51 -33.95 -19.41
C ILE A 353 14.51 -33.04 -20.65
N ASN A 354 13.68 -31.99 -20.64
CA ASN A 354 13.56 -31.08 -21.77
C ASN A 354 14.81 -30.22 -21.97
N LEU A 355 15.51 -29.83 -20.90
CA LEU A 355 16.69 -28.97 -21.00
C LEU A 355 17.95 -29.75 -21.44
N LEU A 356 18.22 -30.95 -20.93
CA LEU A 356 19.31 -31.78 -21.45
C LEU A 356 19.04 -32.22 -22.90
N LYS A 357 17.82 -32.62 -23.23
CA LYS A 357 17.48 -33.01 -24.62
C LYS A 357 17.62 -31.84 -25.61
N THR A 358 17.37 -30.60 -25.17
CA THR A 358 17.48 -29.40 -26.01
C THR A 358 18.89 -28.80 -26.06
N LEU A 359 19.66 -28.85 -24.95
CA LEU A 359 20.94 -28.13 -24.80
C LEU A 359 22.17 -29.04 -24.82
N LEU A 360 22.03 -30.32 -24.46
CA LEU A 360 23.12 -31.31 -24.40
C LEU A 360 22.88 -32.54 -25.30
N ASN A 361 21.71 -32.62 -25.96
CA ASN A 361 21.30 -33.71 -26.85
C ASN A 361 21.52 -35.12 -26.25
N CYS A 362 21.17 -35.30 -24.97
CA CYS A 362 21.25 -36.58 -24.29
C CYS A 362 19.98 -36.91 -23.51
N ASP A 363 19.61 -38.18 -23.54
CA ASP A 363 18.54 -38.79 -22.75
C ASP A 363 19.13 -39.53 -21.54
N TYR A 364 18.34 -39.70 -20.49
CA TYR A 364 18.70 -40.44 -19.27
C TYR A 364 17.45 -41.10 -18.66
N ALA A 365 17.64 -42.00 -17.70
CA ALA A 365 16.55 -42.61 -16.95
C ALA A 365 16.00 -41.64 -15.91
N ALA A 366 15.02 -40.83 -16.30
CA ALA A 366 14.19 -40.05 -15.38
C ALA A 366 13.25 -40.96 -14.58
N HIS A 367 12.74 -40.46 -13.45
CA HIS A 367 11.98 -41.23 -12.45
C HIS A 367 12.86 -42.21 -11.66
N ASP A 368 14.16 -41.93 -11.59
CA ASP A 368 15.03 -42.38 -10.51
C ASP A 368 15.59 -41.12 -9.85
N ALA A 369 15.16 -40.86 -8.62
CA ALA A 369 15.43 -39.58 -7.99
C ALA A 369 16.92 -39.26 -7.83
N LEU A 370 17.84 -40.24 -7.91
CA LEU A 370 19.29 -40.05 -7.94
C LEU A 370 19.79 -39.68 -9.35
N GLN A 371 19.31 -40.34 -10.41
CA GLN A 371 19.62 -39.96 -11.80
C GLN A 371 19.13 -38.55 -12.13
N ASP A 372 17.95 -38.19 -11.64
CA ASP A 372 17.37 -36.87 -11.80
C ASP A 372 18.30 -35.80 -11.18
N VAL A 373 18.64 -35.86 -9.90
CA VAL A 373 19.59 -34.90 -9.31
C VAL A 373 21.00 -34.88 -9.94
N THR A 374 21.53 -36.00 -10.45
CA THR A 374 22.87 -36.09 -11.06
C THR A 374 22.96 -35.54 -12.49
N PHE A 375 22.04 -35.85 -13.40
CA PHE A 375 22.12 -35.28 -14.76
C PHE A 375 21.74 -33.79 -14.78
N LEU A 376 20.94 -33.35 -13.81
CA LEU A 376 20.55 -31.95 -13.61
C LEU A 376 21.72 -31.06 -13.16
N GLN A 377 22.73 -31.63 -12.50
CA GLN A 377 24.00 -30.97 -12.25
C GLN A 377 24.74 -30.60 -13.53
N LYS A 378 24.94 -31.60 -14.40
CA LYS A 378 25.67 -31.46 -15.67
C LYS A 378 25.05 -30.36 -16.54
N LEU A 379 23.72 -30.21 -16.47
CA LEU A 379 23.00 -29.13 -17.13
C LEU A 379 23.38 -27.74 -16.60
N MET A 380 23.44 -27.55 -15.28
CA MET A 380 23.78 -26.27 -14.67
C MET A 380 25.24 -25.87 -14.94
N GLU A 381 26.15 -26.82 -14.80
CA GLU A 381 27.60 -26.64 -15.03
C GLU A 381 27.90 -26.25 -16.48
N SER A 382 27.30 -26.96 -17.45
CA SER A 382 27.49 -26.70 -18.88
C SER A 382 26.86 -25.38 -19.36
N SER A 383 25.80 -24.91 -18.70
CA SER A 383 25.01 -23.75 -19.14
C SER A 383 25.67 -22.38 -18.86
N LYS A 384 26.78 -22.32 -18.09
CA LYS A 384 27.48 -21.07 -17.69
C LYS A 384 26.54 -19.97 -17.16
N ILE A 385 25.62 -20.35 -16.27
CA ILE A 385 24.57 -19.44 -15.76
C ILE A 385 25.20 -18.40 -14.82
N ASP A 386 25.18 -17.13 -15.26
CA ASP A 386 25.53 -15.99 -14.42
C ASP A 386 24.34 -15.56 -13.56
N PHE A 387 24.35 -15.98 -12.29
CA PHE A 387 23.33 -15.63 -11.30
C PHE A 387 23.27 -14.13 -10.96
N THR A 388 24.21 -13.30 -11.46
CA THR A 388 24.16 -11.84 -11.32
C THR A 388 23.36 -11.13 -12.42
N ASP A 389 23.00 -11.81 -13.54
CA ASP A 389 22.09 -11.24 -14.54
C ASP A 389 20.68 -11.03 -13.93
N ALA A 390 20.23 -9.77 -13.98
CA ALA A 390 18.92 -9.33 -13.51
C ALA A 390 17.72 -10.11 -14.09
N LYS A 391 17.88 -10.83 -15.20
CA LYS A 391 16.87 -11.77 -15.71
C LYS A 391 16.56 -12.89 -14.71
N PHE A 392 17.58 -13.56 -14.16
CA PHE A 392 17.39 -14.70 -13.25
C PHE A 392 16.78 -14.29 -11.91
N SER A 393 17.08 -13.07 -11.44
CA SER A 393 16.46 -12.47 -10.24
C SER A 393 14.92 -12.41 -10.31
N SER A 394 14.31 -12.50 -11.50
CA SER A 394 12.86 -12.58 -11.68
C SER A 394 12.24 -13.96 -11.39
N ALA A 395 13.05 -15.02 -11.39
CA ALA A 395 12.63 -16.40 -11.11
C ALA A 395 13.01 -16.88 -9.69
N THR A 396 13.95 -16.20 -9.02
CA THR A 396 14.35 -16.50 -7.63
C THR A 396 13.33 -16.01 -6.60
N PHE A 397 13.15 -16.76 -5.51
CA PHE A 397 12.36 -16.37 -4.34
C PHE A 397 13.09 -16.74 -3.03
N THR A 398 12.89 -15.99 -1.95
CA THR A 398 13.47 -16.31 -0.64
C THR A 398 12.63 -17.35 0.11
N VAL A 399 13.22 -18.04 1.08
CA VAL A 399 12.48 -19.01 1.93
C VAL A 399 11.29 -18.35 2.65
N PRO A 400 11.39 -17.13 3.21
CA PRO A 400 10.22 -16.36 3.68
C PRO A 400 9.13 -16.15 2.62
N ALA A 401 9.49 -15.92 1.36
CA ALA A 401 8.52 -15.78 0.27
C ALA A 401 7.82 -17.11 -0.07
N ALA A 402 8.53 -18.24 0.07
CA ALA A 402 7.96 -19.58 -0.07
C ALA A 402 6.94 -19.88 1.04
N PHE A 403 7.28 -19.62 2.30
CA PHE A 403 6.34 -19.73 3.43
C PHE A 403 5.12 -18.84 3.23
N HIS A 404 5.30 -17.56 2.91
CA HIS A 404 4.18 -16.65 2.61
C HIS A 404 3.29 -17.15 1.45
N SER A 405 3.84 -17.84 0.45
CA SER A 405 3.03 -18.47 -0.62
C SER A 405 2.30 -19.74 -0.17
N PHE A 406 2.85 -20.49 0.79
CA PHE A 406 2.18 -21.61 1.43
C PHE A 406 1.03 -21.12 2.32
N ASP A 407 1.26 -20.08 3.12
CA ASP A 407 0.26 -19.44 3.97
C ASP A 407 -0.90 -18.87 3.14
N GLN A 408 -0.61 -18.21 2.00
CA GLN A 408 -1.66 -17.79 1.06
C GLN A 408 -2.46 -18.98 0.49
N SER A 409 -1.86 -20.15 0.32
CA SER A 409 -2.56 -21.37 -0.09
C SER A 409 -3.49 -21.88 1.01
N ALA A 410 -3.05 -21.86 2.28
CA ALA A 410 -3.86 -22.20 3.44
C ALA A 410 -5.03 -21.21 3.63
N SER A 411 -4.77 -19.90 3.60
CA SER A 411 -5.81 -18.85 3.60
C SER A 411 -6.77 -18.99 2.43
N CYS A 412 -6.29 -19.39 1.24
CA CYS A 412 -7.16 -19.66 0.11
C CYS A 412 -8.08 -20.85 0.35
N LYS A 413 -7.58 -21.97 0.91
CA LYS A 413 -8.39 -23.14 1.28
C LYS A 413 -9.46 -22.78 2.32
N LEU A 414 -9.09 -21.99 3.34
CA LEU A 414 -9.98 -21.60 4.44
C LEU A 414 -11.09 -20.64 4.00
N ASN A 415 -10.74 -19.59 3.24
CA ASN A 415 -11.69 -18.51 2.95
C ASN A 415 -12.55 -18.75 1.70
N LEU A 416 -12.08 -19.55 0.72
CA LEU A 416 -12.77 -19.76 -0.56
C LEU A 416 -14.18 -20.35 -0.45
N PRO A 417 -14.49 -21.32 0.44
CA PRO A 417 -15.84 -21.88 0.56
C PRO A 417 -16.92 -20.81 0.77
N SER A 418 -16.64 -19.82 1.62
CA SER A 418 -17.55 -18.69 1.87
C SER A 418 -17.84 -17.81 0.64
N LEU A 419 -16.98 -17.89 -0.39
CA LEU A 419 -17.05 -17.07 -1.60
C LEU A 419 -17.65 -17.82 -2.80
N LEU A 420 -17.93 -19.13 -2.68
CA LEU A 420 -18.48 -19.94 -3.77
C LEU A 420 -19.85 -19.44 -4.23
N GLU A 421 -20.69 -18.98 -3.30
CA GLU A 421 -21.98 -18.35 -3.57
C GLU A 421 -21.90 -17.20 -4.61
N PHE A 422 -20.84 -16.38 -4.56
CA PHE A 422 -20.59 -15.32 -5.54
C PHE A 422 -20.14 -15.86 -6.91
N VAL A 423 -19.58 -17.07 -6.96
CA VAL A 423 -19.18 -17.77 -8.19
C VAL A 423 -20.39 -18.46 -8.83
N ASP A 424 -21.20 -19.14 -8.03
CA ASP A 424 -22.41 -19.85 -8.45
C ASP A 424 -23.46 -18.87 -9.01
N ASN A 425 -23.62 -17.71 -8.35
CA ASN A 425 -24.42 -16.59 -8.84
C ASN A 425 -23.72 -15.73 -9.92
N LYS A 426 -22.57 -16.19 -10.45
CA LYS A 426 -21.83 -15.58 -11.60
C LYS A 426 -21.35 -14.13 -11.37
N VAL A 427 -21.31 -13.66 -10.12
CA VAL A 427 -20.81 -12.33 -9.72
C VAL A 427 -19.28 -12.28 -9.81
N LEU A 428 -18.62 -13.40 -9.52
CA LEU A 428 -17.18 -13.58 -9.55
C LEU A 428 -16.80 -14.80 -10.38
N SER A 429 -15.63 -14.76 -11.04
CA SER A 429 -15.00 -15.99 -11.52
C SER A 429 -14.30 -16.70 -10.36
N ILE A 430 -14.17 -18.04 -10.44
CA ILE A 430 -13.45 -18.83 -9.44
C ILE A 430 -12.00 -18.34 -9.21
N GLY A 431 -11.35 -17.80 -10.24
CA GLY A 431 -10.03 -17.16 -10.13
C GLY A 431 -10.04 -15.86 -9.33
N MET A 432 -11.10 -15.05 -9.42
CA MET A 432 -11.26 -13.84 -8.62
C MET A 432 -11.64 -14.18 -7.16
N ALA A 433 -12.51 -15.16 -6.94
CA ALA A 433 -12.82 -15.67 -5.61
C ALA A 433 -11.58 -16.24 -4.90
N ARG A 434 -10.76 -17.05 -5.60
CA ARG A 434 -9.45 -17.51 -5.11
C ARG A 434 -8.52 -16.34 -4.77
N LYS A 435 -8.51 -15.27 -5.57
CA LYS A 435 -7.68 -14.08 -5.27
C LYS A 435 -8.15 -13.34 -4.02
N ILE A 436 -9.46 -13.23 -3.78
CA ILE A 436 -10.01 -12.66 -2.53
C ILE A 436 -9.63 -13.56 -1.35
N ALA A 437 -9.83 -14.88 -1.45
CA ALA A 437 -9.50 -15.85 -0.41
C ALA A 437 -8.00 -15.84 -0.02
N ALA A 438 -7.10 -15.84 -1.01
CA ALA A 438 -5.65 -15.71 -0.82
C ALA A 438 -5.21 -14.31 -0.33
N SER A 439 -6.09 -13.31 -0.34
CA SER A 439 -5.86 -11.97 0.21
C SER A 439 -6.30 -11.84 1.68
N ASN A 440 -6.49 -12.97 2.37
CA ASN A 440 -7.07 -13.06 3.73
C ASN A 440 -8.46 -12.41 3.82
N LEU A 441 -9.36 -12.67 2.85
CA LEU A 441 -10.72 -12.13 2.81
C LEU A 441 -11.75 -13.24 2.52
N ASN A 442 -12.88 -13.19 3.22
CA ASN A 442 -14.03 -14.10 3.11
C ASN A 442 -15.34 -13.31 2.98
N LYS A 443 -16.50 -13.98 2.83
CA LYS A 443 -17.82 -13.30 2.71
C LYS A 443 -18.06 -12.29 3.83
N ALA A 444 -17.81 -12.66 5.09
CA ALA A 444 -17.97 -11.74 6.23
C ALA A 444 -17.08 -10.48 6.09
N SER A 445 -15.84 -10.63 5.63
CA SER A 445 -14.94 -9.50 5.35
C SER A 445 -15.52 -8.53 4.31
N LEU A 446 -16.22 -9.04 3.29
CA LEU A 446 -16.88 -8.23 2.27
C LEU A 446 -18.13 -7.52 2.82
N LEU A 447 -18.92 -8.21 3.65
CA LEU A 447 -20.09 -7.63 4.32
C LEU A 447 -19.70 -6.52 5.29
N ILE A 448 -18.63 -6.69 6.08
CA ILE A 448 -18.11 -5.66 6.99
C ILE A 448 -17.57 -4.45 6.20
N ALA A 449 -16.87 -4.68 5.08
CA ALA A 449 -16.42 -3.59 4.20
C ALA A 449 -17.60 -2.82 3.57
N PHE A 450 -18.67 -3.54 3.21
CA PHE A 450 -19.88 -2.96 2.65
C PHE A 450 -20.72 -2.22 3.69
N SER A 451 -20.88 -2.74 4.91
CA SER A 451 -21.64 -2.03 5.97
C SER A 451 -20.93 -0.74 6.39
N ARG A 452 -19.59 -0.75 6.46
CA ARG A 452 -18.77 0.43 6.81
C ARG A 452 -18.63 1.46 5.69
N GLY A 453 -18.76 1.09 4.41
CA GLY A 453 -18.44 2.00 3.30
C GLY A 453 -19.15 1.77 1.96
N GLN A 454 -20.09 0.84 1.87
CA GLN A 454 -20.80 0.42 0.65
C GLN A 454 -19.80 0.08 -0.48
N GLU A 455 -20.12 0.43 -1.74
CA GLU A 455 -19.20 0.24 -2.88
C GLU A 455 -17.83 0.90 -2.64
N ASN A 456 -17.77 2.02 -1.90
CA ASN A 456 -16.51 2.71 -1.61
C ASN A 456 -15.63 1.91 -0.62
N GLY A 457 -16.23 1.21 0.34
CA GLY A 457 -15.50 0.33 1.26
C GLY A 457 -14.89 -0.85 0.52
N LEU A 458 -15.70 -1.55 -0.30
CA LEU A 458 -15.21 -2.61 -1.19
C LEU A 458 -14.13 -2.09 -2.16
N GLN A 459 -14.30 -0.89 -2.73
CA GLN A 459 -13.29 -0.26 -3.59
C GLN A 459 -11.97 -0.03 -2.84
N GLN A 460 -12.02 0.52 -1.63
CA GLN A 460 -10.86 0.82 -0.80
C GLN A 460 -10.10 -0.46 -0.43
N LEU A 461 -10.81 -1.48 0.05
CA LEU A 461 -10.26 -2.78 0.43
C LEU A 461 -9.63 -3.50 -0.76
N PHE A 462 -10.35 -3.63 -1.89
CA PHE A 462 -9.82 -4.33 -3.07
C PHE A 462 -8.67 -3.56 -3.73
N SER A 463 -8.67 -2.22 -3.65
CA SER A 463 -7.64 -1.34 -4.24
C SER A 463 -6.50 -0.99 -3.27
N GLU A 464 -6.45 -1.58 -2.07
CA GLU A 464 -5.33 -1.46 -1.14
C GLU A 464 -4.01 -1.76 -1.84
N GLU A 465 -2.94 -1.00 -1.56
CA GLU A 465 -1.64 -1.17 -2.21
C GLU A 465 -0.80 -2.22 -1.46
N CYS A 466 -0.71 -3.43 -2.02
CA CYS A 466 0.12 -4.52 -1.51
C CYS A 466 1.22 -4.89 -2.51
N GLY A 467 2.48 -4.81 -2.08
CA GLY A 467 3.65 -5.07 -2.92
C GLY A 467 3.65 -4.24 -4.21
N LYS A 468 3.65 -4.93 -5.36
CA LYS A 468 3.62 -4.31 -6.70
C LYS A 468 2.19 -4.05 -7.24
N GLY A 469 1.13 -4.44 -6.52
CA GLY A 469 -0.24 -4.49 -7.05
C GLY A 469 -1.35 -3.95 -6.12
N PRO A 470 -2.63 -4.05 -6.55
CA PRO A 470 -3.75 -4.02 -5.62
C PRO A 470 -3.89 -5.35 -4.86
N ARG A 471 -4.37 -5.31 -3.62
CA ARG A 471 -4.74 -6.49 -2.81
C ARG A 471 -5.59 -7.48 -3.64
N VAL A 472 -6.73 -7.01 -4.16
CA VAL A 472 -7.58 -7.80 -5.05
C VAL A 472 -7.60 -7.19 -6.46
N THR A 473 -8.24 -6.04 -6.64
CA THR A 473 -8.48 -5.45 -7.96
C THR A 473 -8.75 -3.96 -7.90
N LYS A 474 -8.54 -3.26 -9.03
CA LYS A 474 -8.95 -1.86 -9.26
C LYS A 474 -10.10 -1.77 -10.28
N SER A 475 -10.65 -2.90 -10.71
CA SER A 475 -11.73 -2.96 -11.71
C SER A 475 -13.07 -2.55 -11.09
N SER A 476 -13.55 -1.35 -11.45
CA SER A 476 -14.85 -0.86 -11.01
C SER A 476 -16.00 -1.80 -11.38
N LYS A 477 -15.93 -2.49 -12.53
CA LYS A 477 -16.93 -3.49 -12.94
C LYS A 477 -17.08 -4.61 -11.90
N ILE A 478 -15.97 -5.11 -11.36
CA ILE A 478 -15.97 -6.21 -10.38
C ILE A 478 -16.42 -5.70 -9.01
N ILE A 479 -15.91 -4.54 -8.59
CA ILE A 479 -16.28 -3.91 -7.31
C ILE A 479 -17.78 -3.61 -7.28
N HIS A 480 -18.32 -3.04 -8.35
CA HIS A 480 -19.75 -2.76 -8.49
C HIS A 480 -20.60 -4.03 -8.54
N ALA A 481 -20.16 -5.09 -9.24
CA ALA A 481 -20.89 -6.36 -9.27
C ALA A 481 -21.01 -7.00 -7.87
N VAL A 482 -19.91 -7.06 -7.11
CA VAL A 482 -19.91 -7.56 -5.71
C VAL A 482 -20.77 -6.65 -4.82
N SER A 483 -20.63 -5.33 -4.95
CA SER A 483 -21.42 -4.35 -4.20
C SER A 483 -22.92 -4.47 -4.48
N LYS A 484 -23.31 -4.67 -5.74
CA LYS A 484 -24.70 -4.82 -6.17
C LYS A 484 -25.30 -6.11 -5.61
N TYR A 485 -24.60 -7.23 -5.77
CA TYR A 485 -25.05 -8.52 -5.25
C TYR A 485 -25.29 -8.47 -3.73
N ILE A 486 -24.33 -7.92 -2.96
CA ILE A 486 -24.49 -7.72 -1.51
C ILE A 486 -25.72 -6.86 -1.21
N SER A 487 -25.91 -5.73 -1.92
CA SER A 487 -27.05 -4.84 -1.67
C SER A 487 -28.42 -5.41 -2.04
N GLU A 488 -28.47 -6.43 -2.88
CA GLU A 488 -29.72 -7.04 -3.38
C GLU A 488 -30.06 -8.38 -2.72
N HIS A 489 -29.09 -9.07 -2.11
CA HIS A 489 -29.28 -10.45 -1.63
C HIS A 489 -28.74 -10.73 -0.22
N LEU A 490 -27.98 -9.81 0.40
CA LEU A 490 -27.20 -10.08 1.63
C LEU A 490 -27.28 -8.98 2.71
N ILE A 491 -28.41 -8.25 2.75
CA ILE A 491 -28.72 -7.28 3.81
C ILE A 491 -29.84 -7.78 4.75
N GLU A 492 -30.60 -8.80 4.32
CA GLU A 492 -31.78 -9.34 5.03
C GLU A 492 -31.56 -10.77 5.58
N SER A 493 -30.30 -11.17 5.79
CA SER A 493 -29.88 -12.52 6.23
C SER A 493 -28.98 -12.49 7.47
#